data_AF-A0A0M2KHL2-F1
#
_entry.id   AF-A0A0M2KHL2-F1
#
_cell.length_a   1.000
_cell.length_b   1.000
_cell.length_c   1.000
_cell.angle_alpha   90.00
_cell.angle_beta   90.00
_cell.angle_gamma   90.00
#
_symmetry.space_group_name_H-M   'P 1'
#
loop_
_entity.id
_entity.type
_entity.pdbx_description
1 polymer ?
#
loop_
_entity_poly.entity_id
_entity_poly.type
_entity_poly.pdbx_seq_one_letter_code
_entity_poly.pdbx_strand_id
1 'polypeptide(L)'
;MDTTHDKQRAFLALCKMIQLVNGRPADQIGIQESLVMDLEMDSVELIDLLIKLEEYGVKIDESEITSTLTVEHLTQRLMFSGQCAGHVL
;
A
#
# COMPACT_ATOMS: atom_id res chain seq x y z
N MET A 1 20.64 -0.45 11.03
CA MET A 1 19.20 -0.61 10.76
C MET A 1 19.09 -1.16 9.35
N ASP A 2 18.60 -2.38 9.18
CA ASP A 2 18.57 -3.07 7.88
C ASP A 2 17.28 -2.72 7.14
N THR A 3 17.32 -1.60 6.42
CA THR A 3 16.18 -1.00 5.72
C THR A 3 15.64 -1.88 4.58
N THR A 4 16.42 -2.85 4.12
CA THR A 4 16.04 -3.78 3.04
C THR A 4 14.98 -4.76 3.52
N HIS A 5 15.17 -5.35 4.70
CA HIS A 5 14.22 -6.31 5.28
C HIS A 5 12.90 -5.64 5.68
N ASP A 6 12.93 -4.36 6.07
CA ASP A 6 11.73 -3.60 6.43
C ASP A 6 10.92 -3.24 5.18
N LYS A 7 11.60 -2.84 4.08
CA LYS A 7 10.95 -2.60 2.78
C LYS A 7 10.27 -3.86 2.25
N GLN A 8 10.97 -5.00 2.33
CA GLN A 8 10.43 -6.27 1.85
C GLN A 8 9.21 -6.72 2.65
N ARG A 9 9.21 -6.53 3.98
CA ARG A 9 8.05 -6.84 4.83
C ARG A 9 6.85 -5.94 4.53
N ALA A 10 7.08 -4.64 4.37
CA ALA A 10 6.03 -3.69 3.98
C ALA A 10 5.43 -4.04 2.61
N PHE A 11 6.28 -4.36 1.63
CA PHE A 11 5.84 -4.78 0.30
C PHE A 11 4.98 -6.05 0.35
N LEU A 12 5.43 -7.09 1.06
CA LEU A 12 4.67 -8.33 1.20
C LEU A 12 3.34 -8.13 1.93
N ALA A 13 3.28 -7.25 2.92
CA ALA A 13 2.04 -6.91 3.61
C ALA A 13 1.07 -6.21 2.64
N LEU A 14 1.57 -5.26 1.85
CA LEU A 14 0.78 -4.55 0.85
C LEU A 14 0.24 -5.48 -0.24
N CYS A 15 1.06 -6.36 -0.81
CA CYS A 15 0.60 -7.31 -1.82
C CYS A 15 -0.54 -8.21 -1.29
N LYS A 16 -0.49 -8.61 -0.02
CA LYS A 16 -1.58 -9.36 0.62
C LYS A 16 -2.85 -8.52 0.77
N MET A 17 -2.73 -7.24 1.13
CA MET A 17 -3.88 -6.34 1.22
C MET A 17 -4.54 -6.14 -0.14
N ILE A 18 -3.74 -5.91 -1.17
CA ILE A 18 -4.21 -5.78 -2.56
C ILE A 18 -4.91 -7.06 -3.00
N GLN A 19 -4.29 -8.23 -2.79
CA GLN A 19 -4.90 -9.53 -3.10
C GLN A 19 -6.28 -9.72 -2.46
N LEU A 20 -6.47 -9.25 -1.22
CA LEU A 20 -7.75 -9.37 -0.52
C LEU A 20 -8.87 -8.54 -1.14
N VAL A 21 -8.53 -7.43 -1.81
CA VAL A 21 -9.53 -6.52 -2.39
C VAL A 21 -9.76 -6.76 -3.87
N ASN A 22 -8.71 -7.06 -4.65
CA ASN A 22 -8.81 -7.24 -6.11
C ASN A 22 -8.69 -8.70 -6.57
N GLY A 23 -8.44 -9.65 -5.65
CA GLY A 23 -8.29 -11.07 -5.95
C GLY A 23 -7.00 -11.45 -6.70
N ARG A 24 -6.14 -10.49 -7.08
CA ARG A 24 -4.90 -10.76 -7.81
C ARG A 24 -3.89 -11.45 -6.89
N PRO A 25 -3.27 -12.56 -7.31
CA PRO A 25 -2.28 -13.25 -6.49
C PRO A 25 -1.12 -12.33 -6.06
N ALA A 26 -0.73 -12.37 -4.79
CA ALA A 26 0.31 -11.48 -4.24
C ALA A 26 1.69 -11.65 -4.91
N ASP A 27 1.96 -12.81 -5.49
CA ASP A 27 3.17 -13.12 -6.25
C ASP A 27 3.16 -12.58 -7.70
N GLN A 28 2.01 -12.07 -8.16
CA GLN A 28 1.84 -11.41 -9.47
C GLN A 28 1.78 -9.88 -9.36
N ILE A 29 2.00 -9.31 -8.17
CA ILE A 29 1.99 -7.86 -7.95
C ILE A 29 3.43 -7.35 -7.96
N GLY A 30 3.71 -6.44 -8.89
CA GLY A 30 5.01 -5.79 -9.04
C GLY A 30 5.11 -4.49 -8.24
N ILE A 31 6.31 -4.18 -7.73
CA ILE A 31 6.53 -2.95 -6.94
C ILE A 31 6.32 -1.66 -7.74
N GLN A 32 6.49 -1.70 -9.07
CA GLN A 32 6.32 -0.54 -9.95
C GLN A 32 4.93 -0.45 -10.58
N GLU A 33 4.05 -1.44 -10.33
CA GLU A 33 2.70 -1.42 -10.90
C GLU A 33 1.87 -0.29 -10.29
N SER A 34 1.18 0.44 -11.16
CA SER A 34 0.14 1.40 -10.81
C SER A 34 -1.10 0.68 -10.32
N LEU A 35 -1.68 1.18 -9.22
CA LEU A 35 -2.94 0.64 -8.70
C LEU A 35 -4.08 0.76 -9.71
N VAL A 36 -4.10 1.84 -10.50
CA VAL A 36 -5.19 2.14 -11.44
C VAL A 36 -4.90 1.62 -12.84
N MET A 37 -3.66 1.80 -13.34
CA MET A 37 -3.35 1.47 -14.75
C MET A 37 -2.92 0.03 -14.96
N ASP A 38 -2.18 -0.56 -14.01
CA ASP A 38 -1.58 -1.90 -14.18
C ASP A 38 -2.34 -2.97 -13.40
N LEU A 39 -2.75 -2.64 -12.17
CA LEU A 39 -3.60 -3.51 -11.35
C LEU A 39 -5.09 -3.34 -11.67
N GLU A 40 -5.43 -2.36 -12.50
CA GLU A 40 -6.80 -2.07 -12.97
C GLU A 40 -7.83 -1.98 -11.83
N MET A 41 -7.40 -1.50 -10.65
CA MET A 41 -8.29 -1.44 -9.48
C MET A 41 -9.40 -0.42 -9.70
N ASP A 42 -10.63 -0.84 -9.40
CA ASP A 42 -11.78 0.05 -9.47
C ASP A 42 -11.88 0.96 -8.23
N SER A 43 -12.81 1.91 -8.26
CA SER A 43 -13.01 2.85 -7.15
C SER A 43 -13.38 2.17 -5.83
N VAL A 44 -14.12 1.06 -5.86
CA VAL A 44 -14.56 0.34 -4.67
C VAL A 44 -13.39 -0.43 -4.07
N GLU A 45 -12.62 -1.14 -4.89
CA GLU A 45 -11.42 -1.86 -4.49
C GLU A 45 -10.35 -0.90 -3.93
N LEU A 46 -10.21 0.28 -4.54
CA LEU A 46 -9.33 1.33 -4.06
C LEU A 46 -9.78 1.81 -2.67
N ILE A 47 -11.06 2.13 -2.47
CA ILE A 47 -11.59 2.54 -1.17
C ILE A 47 -11.37 1.44 -0.12
N ASP A 48 -11.62 0.19 -0.45
CA ASP A 48 -11.39 -0.95 0.46
C ASP A 48 -9.91 -1.09 0.82
N LEU A 49 -9.00 -0.84 -0.13
CA LEU A 49 -7.57 -0.81 0.14
C LEU A 49 -7.18 0.36 1.06
N LEU A 50 -7.75 1.55 0.85
CA LEU A 50 -7.49 2.72 1.70
C LEU A 50 -7.92 2.49 3.15
N ILE A 51 -9.13 1.95 3.34
CA ILE A 51 -9.64 1.61 4.67
C ILE A 51 -8.67 0.66 5.38
N LYS A 52 -8.19 -0.38 4.68
CA LYS A 52 -7.17 -1.30 5.23
C LYS A 52 -5.88 -0.56 5.55
N LEU A 53 -5.38 0.28 4.67
CA LEU A 53 -4.13 1.04 4.89
C LEU A 53 -4.23 1.98 6.10
N GLU A 54 -5.39 2.59 6.32
CA GLU A 54 -5.64 3.43 7.50
C GLU A 54 -5.54 2.63 8.81
N GLU A 55 -5.95 1.35 8.83
CA GLU A 55 -5.75 0.45 9.99
C GLU A 55 -4.25 0.23 10.30
N TYR A 56 -3.37 0.37 9.31
CA TYR A 56 -1.91 0.34 9.45
C TYR A 56 -1.28 1.73 9.64
N GLY A 57 -2.09 2.76 9.91
CA GLY A 57 -1.65 4.13 10.13
C GLY A 57 -1.20 4.86 8.87
N VAL A 58 -1.54 4.34 7.68
CA VAL A 58 -1.25 4.98 6.39
C VAL A 58 -2.52 5.65 5.89
N LYS A 59 -2.55 6.97 5.98
CA LYS A 59 -3.61 7.78 5.38
C LYS A 59 -3.18 8.27 3.99
N ILE A 60 -4.09 8.19 3.04
CA ILE A 60 -3.91 8.67 1.67
C ILE A 60 -5.13 9.50 1.34
N ASP A 61 -4.91 10.74 0.95
CA ASP A 61 -6.02 11.59 0.53
C ASP A 61 -6.49 11.17 -0.86
N GLU A 62 -7.81 11.27 -1.12
CA GLU A 62 -8.40 10.91 -2.40
C GLU A 62 -7.73 11.65 -3.58
N SER A 63 -7.28 12.88 -3.36
CA SER A 63 -6.55 13.68 -4.36
C SER A 63 -5.21 13.07 -4.80
N GLU A 64 -4.64 12.17 -4.00
CA GLU A 64 -3.39 11.47 -4.29
C GLU A 64 -3.61 10.18 -5.10
N ILE A 65 -4.87 9.73 -5.18
CA ILE A 65 -5.27 8.54 -5.95
C ILE A 65 -5.30 8.94 -7.42
N THR A 66 -4.18 8.70 -8.07
CA THR A 66 -3.95 9.04 -9.47
C THR A 66 -3.51 7.80 -10.23
N SER A 67 -3.56 7.87 -11.56
CA SER A 67 -3.06 6.80 -12.43
C SER A 67 -1.55 6.52 -12.26
N THR A 68 -0.83 7.40 -11.56
CA THR A 68 0.60 7.26 -11.26
C THR A 68 0.88 6.71 -9.86
N LEU A 69 -0.14 6.45 -9.04
CA LEU A 69 0.04 5.88 -7.71
C LEU A 69 0.43 4.41 -7.83
N THR A 70 1.66 4.07 -7.42
CA THR A 70 2.21 2.71 -7.53
C THR A 70 2.31 1.99 -6.19
N VAL A 71 2.50 0.67 -6.25
CA VAL A 71 2.78 -0.19 -5.09
C VAL A 71 4.04 0.28 -4.33
N GLU A 72 5.04 0.83 -5.00
CA GLU A 72 6.24 1.38 -4.35
C GLU A 72 5.90 2.57 -3.45
N HIS A 73 5.10 3.52 -3.94
CA HIS A 73 4.71 4.70 -3.17
C HIS A 73 4.00 4.28 -1.87
N LEU A 74 3.09 3.31 -1.95
CA LEU A 74 2.40 2.77 -0.79
C LEU A 74 3.31 2.01 0.16
N THR A 75 4.23 1.20 -0.39
CA THR A 75 5.23 0.46 0.40
C THR A 75 6.08 1.43 1.21
N GLN A 76 6.53 2.54 0.60
CA GLN A 76 7.28 3.57 1.29
C GLN A 76 6.46 4.19 2.43
N ARG A 77 5.18 4.52 2.21
CA ARG A 77 4.31 5.06 3.27
C ARG A 77 4.15 4.10 4.44
N LEU A 78 3.96 2.81 4.18
CA LEU A 78 3.89 1.76 5.21
C LEU A 78 5.19 1.67 6.03
N MET A 79 6.35 1.93 5.43
CA MET A 79 7.61 1.97 6.17
C MET A 79 7.73 3.20 7.09
N PHE A 80 7.15 4.33 6.70
CA PHE A 80 7.21 5.57 7.48
C PHE A 80 6.10 5.65 8.54
N SER A 81 4.93 5.05 8.33
CA SER A 81 3.86 5.01 9.35
C SER A 81 4.26 4.21 10.59
N GLY A 82 5.08 3.17 10.43
CA GLY A 82 5.66 2.39 11.53
C GLY A 82 6.65 3.16 12.43
N GLN A 83 7.08 4.37 12.04
CA GLN A 83 8.01 5.20 12.84
C GLN A 83 7.32 6.28 13.68
N CYS A 84 6.02 6.51 13.53
CA CYS A 84 5.30 7.57 14.26
C CYS A 84 4.50 7.10 15.47
N ALA A 85 4.44 5.79 15.76
CA ALA A 85 3.78 5.26 16.97
C ALA A 85 4.63 5.40 18.25
N GLY A 86 5.29 6.55 18.44
CA GLY A 86 6.22 6.82 19.54
C GLY A 86 6.13 8.23 20.14
N HIS A 87 5.05 8.97 19.90
CA HIS A 87 4.81 10.23 20.61
C HIS A 87 3.31 10.50 20.74
N VAL A 88 2.88 10.93 21.93
CA VAL A 88 1.52 11.36 22.32
C VAL A 88 0.61 10.16 22.70
N LEU A 89 0.27 9.84 23.95
CA LEU A 89 0.29 10.50 25.28
C LEU A 89 0.60 9.47 26.39
#